data_AF-A0ABD3QRY3-F1
#
_entry.id   AF-A0ABD3QRY3-F1
#
_cell.length_a   1.000
_cell.length_b   1.000
_cell.length_c   1.000
_cell.angle_alpha   90.00
_cell.angle_beta   90.00
_cell.angle_gamma   90.00
#
_symmetry.space_group_name_H-M   'P 1'
#
loop_
_entity.id
_entity.type
_entity.pdbx_description
1 polymer ?
#
loop_
_entity_poly.entity_id
_entity_poly.type
_entity_poly.pdbx_seq_one_letter_code
_entity_poly.pdbx_strand_id
1 'polypeptide(L)'
;MKGLTSLFASTFLLKVNLSLAFSRTSQWQRGQTACMATATRRDFVSTAVATSISSCGLGTLSFPSASLADVSDGDSLPQGAAQFSRVIKVRAQLKSVAKRVTEQSSDIDKKEWDKIDDFLRTVYSSGEDMKVIAKGMDPAKSSRAEEIVKLLQKVAQAAQGPVSKRDAEGFGSIATKADKLFEEFLDLLRDIPDEI
;
A
#
# COMPACT_ATOMS: atom_id res chain seq x y z
N MET A 1 -48.75 37.95 -10.41
CA MET A 1 -49.04 36.51 -10.41
C MET A 1 -47.70 35.81 -10.15
N LYS A 2 -47.24 35.54 -8.92
CA LYS A 2 -47.65 34.52 -7.92
C LYS A 2 -47.84 33.12 -8.50
N GLY A 3 -46.88 32.23 -8.22
CA GLY A 3 -46.91 30.76 -8.39
C GLY A 3 -45.53 30.19 -8.01
N LEU A 4 -45.20 29.96 -6.74
CA LEU A 4 -45.53 28.85 -5.83
C LEU A 4 -45.01 27.45 -6.26
N THR A 5 -43.98 27.00 -5.53
CA THR A 5 -43.76 25.66 -4.93
C THR A 5 -43.59 24.42 -5.80
N SER A 6 -42.46 23.71 -5.61
CA SER A 6 -42.48 22.33 -5.10
C SER A 6 -41.12 21.92 -4.51
N LEU A 7 -41.10 21.79 -3.18
CA LEU A 7 -40.08 21.10 -2.39
C LEU A 7 -40.21 19.59 -2.60
N PHE A 8 -39.11 18.89 -2.85
CA PHE A 8 -39.00 17.47 -2.50
C PHE A 8 -37.79 17.29 -1.59
N ALA A 9 -38.08 17.26 -0.29
CA ALA A 9 -37.20 16.78 0.75
C ALA A 9 -37.39 15.26 0.85
N SER A 10 -36.38 14.49 0.45
CA SER A 10 -36.28 13.06 0.76
C SER A 10 -35.08 12.84 1.66
N THR A 11 -35.33 12.91 2.97
CA THR A 11 -34.43 12.49 4.03
C THR A 11 -34.48 10.97 4.15
N PHE A 12 -33.48 10.28 3.59
CA PHE A 12 -33.19 8.89 3.96
C PHE A 12 -32.08 8.86 5.00
N LEU A 13 -32.47 8.70 6.26
CA LEU A 13 -31.60 8.45 7.40
C LEU A 13 -31.40 6.94 7.54
N LEU A 14 -30.28 6.41 7.02
CA LEU A 14 -29.80 5.07 7.33
C LEU A 14 -28.49 5.20 8.11
N LYS A 15 -28.60 5.15 9.44
CA LYS A 15 -27.48 5.00 10.36
C LYS A 15 -27.03 3.54 10.34
N VAL A 16 -25.93 3.25 9.64
CA VAL A 16 -25.20 1.98 9.79
C VAL A 16 -24.00 2.25 10.69
N ASN A 17 -24.14 1.89 11.97
CA ASN A 17 -23.04 1.80 12.92
C ASN A 17 -22.22 0.54 12.63
N LEU A 18 -21.10 0.67 11.92
CA LEU A 18 -20.03 -0.34 11.95
C LEU A 18 -18.83 0.24 12.70
N SER A 19 -18.78 -0.06 13.99
CA SER A 19 -17.60 0.17 14.82
C SER A 19 -16.66 -1.03 14.64
N LEU A 20 -15.68 -0.92 13.76
CA LEU A 20 -14.56 -1.86 13.69
C LEU A 20 -13.32 -1.14 14.24
N ALA A 21 -13.02 -1.46 15.49
CA ALA A 21 -11.85 -0.99 16.24
C ALA A 21 -10.56 -1.47 15.55
N PHE A 22 -9.83 -0.54 14.95
CA PHE A 22 -8.47 -0.78 14.45
C PHE A 22 -7.46 -0.39 15.54
N SER A 23 -7.13 -1.33 16.41
CA SER A 23 -5.99 -1.20 17.33
C SER A 23 -4.70 -1.40 16.54
N ARG A 24 -4.00 -0.31 16.19
CA ARG A 24 -2.59 -0.34 15.79
C ARG A 24 -1.73 0.21 16.93
N THR A 25 -1.27 -0.69 17.79
CA THR A 25 -0.13 -0.45 18.68
C THR A 25 1.15 -0.65 17.88
N SER A 26 1.81 0.44 17.47
CA SER A 26 3.22 0.42 17.07
C SER A 26 3.99 1.33 18.01
N GLN A 27 4.41 0.75 19.13
CA GLN A 27 5.25 1.37 20.14
C GLN A 27 6.69 1.38 19.60
N TRP A 28 7.13 2.53 19.09
CA TRP A 28 8.53 2.78 18.77
C TRP A 28 9.32 2.92 20.07
N GLN A 29 9.93 1.82 20.52
CA GLN A 29 10.91 1.87 21.60
C GLN A 29 12.21 2.49 21.09
N ARG A 30 12.46 3.67 21.62
CA ARG A 30 13.70 4.43 21.60
C ARG A 30 14.75 3.68 22.42
N GLY A 31 15.62 2.93 21.75
CA GLY A 31 16.84 2.36 22.33
C GLY A 31 18.04 3.26 22.03
N GLN A 32 18.41 4.10 22.99
CA GLN A 32 19.72 4.77 23.00
C GLN A 32 20.75 3.75 23.48
N THR A 33 21.78 3.52 22.68
CA THR A 33 23.07 3.00 23.15
C THR A 33 24.16 3.84 22.51
N ALA A 34 24.64 4.83 23.26
CA ALA A 34 25.97 5.39 23.04
C ALA A 34 26.99 4.43 23.68
N CYS A 35 28.11 4.22 22.99
CA CYS A 35 29.47 4.02 23.51
C CYS A 35 30.38 3.68 22.32
N MET A 36 31.27 4.61 21.96
CA MET A 36 32.40 4.32 21.08
C MET A 36 33.43 3.48 21.84
N ALA A 37 34.02 2.47 21.18
CA ALA A 37 35.40 2.07 21.41
C ALA A 37 35.89 1.19 20.24
N THR A 38 36.74 1.79 19.41
CA THR A 38 37.72 1.12 18.55
C THR A 38 38.74 0.34 19.37
N ALA A 39 38.96 -0.95 19.08
CA ALA A 39 40.28 -1.60 18.99
C ALA A 39 40.22 -3.14 18.90
N THR A 40 40.74 -3.64 17.78
CA THR A 40 41.76 -4.71 17.63
C THR A 40 41.44 -6.20 17.90
N ARG A 41 41.79 -6.99 16.86
CA ARG A 41 41.91 -8.45 16.77
C ARG A 41 42.92 -9.03 17.79
N ARG A 42 42.49 -9.98 18.63
CA ARG A 42 43.18 -11.24 19.01
C ARG A 42 42.51 -11.88 20.24
N ASP A 43 42.74 -13.19 20.39
CA ASP A 43 42.44 -14.06 21.55
C ASP A 43 41.00 -14.61 21.54
N PHE A 44 40.69 -15.81 21.03
CA PHE A 44 41.29 -17.15 21.18
C PHE A 44 41.34 -17.64 22.64
N VAL A 45 40.35 -18.49 22.97
CA VAL A 45 40.38 -19.55 23.98
C VAL A 45 40.68 -19.12 25.43
N SER A 46 39.65 -19.13 26.29
CA SER A 46 39.73 -19.85 27.57
C SER A 46 38.46 -19.78 28.42
N THR A 47 38.03 -20.98 28.81
CA THR A 47 37.73 -21.39 30.19
C THR A 47 36.35 -21.10 30.77
N ALA A 48 35.63 -22.22 30.92
CA ALA A 48 34.46 -22.44 31.76
C ALA A 48 34.74 -22.23 33.25
N VAL A 49 33.73 -21.78 34.00
CA VAL A 49 33.56 -22.15 35.41
C VAL A 49 32.09 -22.50 35.64
N ALA A 50 31.90 -23.69 36.17
CA ALA A 50 30.64 -24.29 36.58
C ALA A 50 30.08 -23.65 37.85
N THR A 51 28.75 -23.63 37.97
CA THR A 51 28.08 -23.72 39.28
C THR A 51 26.73 -24.40 39.11
N SER A 52 26.66 -25.62 39.61
CA SER A 52 25.48 -26.48 39.69
C SER A 52 24.71 -26.21 40.97
N ILE A 53 23.39 -25.99 40.87
CA ILE A 53 22.47 -26.16 42.01
C ILE A 53 21.23 -26.91 41.50
N SER A 54 21.05 -28.10 42.06
CA SER A 54 19.88 -28.96 41.94
C SER A 54 18.62 -28.30 42.52
N SER A 55 17.49 -28.40 41.84
CA SER A 55 16.18 -28.56 42.51
C SER A 55 15.15 -29.18 41.59
N CYS A 56 14.23 -29.89 42.25
CA CYS A 56 13.31 -30.89 41.77
C CYS A 56 12.30 -30.41 40.72
N GLY A 57 11.74 -31.38 40.01
CA GLY A 57 10.88 -31.18 38.87
C GLY A 57 9.58 -30.43 39.15
N LEU A 58 9.24 -29.62 38.16
CA LEU A 58 7.91 -29.14 37.84
C LEU A 58 7.87 -29.15 36.31
N GLY A 59 6.94 -29.93 35.76
CA GLY A 59 6.82 -30.15 34.33
C GLY A 59 6.76 -28.84 33.58
N THR A 60 7.81 -28.55 32.80
CA THR A 60 7.77 -27.53 31.78
C THR A 60 6.79 -28.02 30.72
N LEU A 61 5.59 -27.45 30.74
CA LEU A 61 4.72 -27.43 29.58
C LEU A 61 5.57 -26.89 28.43
N SER A 62 6.04 -27.80 27.57
CA SER A 62 6.50 -27.45 26.23
C SER A 62 5.29 -26.88 25.52
N PHE A 63 5.08 -25.58 25.67
CA PHE A 63 4.34 -24.84 24.67
C PHE A 63 5.15 -25.04 23.39
N PRO A 64 4.57 -25.65 22.33
CA PRO A 64 5.21 -25.58 21.05
C PRO A 64 5.37 -24.09 20.77
N SER A 65 6.60 -23.60 20.79
CA SER A 65 6.94 -22.34 20.15
C SER A 65 6.30 -22.45 18.79
N ALA A 66 5.32 -21.57 18.51
CA ALA A 66 4.73 -21.51 17.19
C ALA A 66 5.91 -21.42 16.23
N SER A 67 6.12 -22.50 15.49
CA SER A 67 6.90 -22.45 14.28
C SER A 67 6.15 -21.44 13.43
N LEU A 68 6.57 -20.18 13.52
CA LEU A 68 6.63 -19.32 12.36
C LEU A 68 7.43 -20.16 11.38
N ALA A 69 6.72 -20.91 10.55
CA ALA A 69 7.24 -21.40 9.31
C ALA A 69 7.84 -20.15 8.66
N ASP A 70 9.17 -20.10 8.66
CA ASP A 70 9.91 -19.17 7.86
C ASP A 70 9.48 -19.49 6.43
N VAL A 71 8.50 -18.76 5.93
CA VAL A 71 8.06 -18.81 4.53
C VAL A 71 9.10 -18.06 3.69
N SER A 72 10.37 -18.26 4.01
CA SER A 72 11.53 -17.83 3.26
C SER A 72 12.08 -19.06 2.57
N ASP A 73 12.30 -18.91 1.27
CA ASP A 73 13.03 -19.84 0.41
C ASP A 73 12.25 -21.04 -0.15
N GLY A 74 11.22 -20.73 -0.93
CA GLY A 74 10.75 -21.63 -1.99
C GLY A 74 9.69 -20.96 -2.84
N ASP A 75 10.08 -20.46 -4.02
CA ASP A 75 9.18 -19.84 -5.01
C ASP A 75 8.74 -18.40 -4.70
N SER A 76 9.72 -17.49 -4.61
CA SER A 76 9.41 -16.07 -4.85
C SER A 76 8.78 -15.97 -6.23
N LEU A 77 7.49 -15.59 -6.28
CA LEU A 77 6.78 -15.28 -7.52
C LEU A 77 7.75 -14.61 -8.51
N PRO A 78 7.81 -15.05 -9.79
CA PRO A 78 8.66 -14.43 -10.79
C PRO A 78 8.52 -12.92 -10.64
N GLN A 79 9.65 -12.20 -10.60
CA GLN A 79 9.72 -10.80 -10.18
C GLN A 79 8.49 -9.99 -10.66
N GLY A 80 8.12 -10.15 -11.94
CA GLY A 80 6.94 -9.60 -12.61
C GLY A 80 5.57 -9.82 -11.94
N ALA A 81 5.29 -11.01 -11.41
CA ALA A 81 4.00 -11.33 -10.78
C ALA A 81 3.80 -10.60 -9.44
N ALA A 82 4.88 -10.39 -8.67
CA ALA A 82 4.80 -9.58 -7.45
C ALA A 82 4.53 -8.10 -7.78
N GLN A 83 5.13 -7.57 -8.85
CA GLN A 83 4.84 -6.21 -9.34
C GLN A 83 3.40 -6.08 -9.84
N PHE A 84 2.92 -7.05 -10.61
CA PHE A 84 1.56 -7.06 -11.11
C PHE A 84 0.54 -7.05 -9.95
N SER A 85 0.74 -7.90 -8.93
CA SER A 85 -0.11 -7.90 -7.74
C SER A 85 -0.14 -6.54 -7.05
N ARG A 86 1.01 -5.85 -6.95
CA ARG A 86 1.06 -4.49 -6.40
C ARG A 86 0.27 -3.49 -7.23
N VAL A 87 0.43 -3.50 -8.56
CA VAL A 87 -0.31 -2.60 -9.48
C VAL A 87 -1.82 -2.80 -9.32
N ILE A 88 -2.30 -4.04 -9.28
CA ILE A 88 -3.73 -4.35 -9.07
C ILE A 88 -4.22 -3.82 -7.73
N LYS A 89 -3.45 -4.02 -6.65
CA LYS A 89 -3.79 -3.52 -5.31
C LYS A 89 -3.86 -2.00 -5.27
N VAL A 90 -2.88 -1.31 -5.87
CA VAL A 90 -2.87 0.17 -5.92
C VAL A 90 -4.08 0.69 -6.69
N ARG A 91 -4.43 0.10 -7.83
CA ARG A 91 -5.64 0.47 -8.58
C ARG A 91 -6.91 0.29 -7.73
N ALA A 92 -7.06 -0.85 -7.07
CA ALA A 92 -8.23 -1.10 -6.21
C ALA A 92 -8.33 -0.09 -5.05
N GLN A 93 -7.20 0.22 -4.42
CA GLN A 93 -7.11 1.24 -3.37
C GLN A 93 -7.45 2.63 -3.92
N LEU A 94 -6.96 2.99 -5.10
CA LEU A 94 -7.26 4.27 -5.75
C LEU A 94 -8.76 4.43 -5.95
N LYS A 95 -9.47 3.40 -6.43
CA LYS A 95 -10.93 3.43 -6.58
C LYS A 95 -11.63 3.60 -5.23
N SER A 96 -11.17 2.90 -4.20
CA SER A 96 -11.72 3.03 -2.85
C SER A 96 -11.52 4.43 -2.26
N VAL A 97 -10.33 5.02 -2.45
CA VAL A 97 -10.00 6.38 -1.99
C VAL A 97 -10.81 7.40 -2.78
N ALA A 98 -10.88 7.28 -4.10
CA ALA A 98 -11.69 8.15 -4.96
C ALA A 98 -13.17 8.13 -4.56
N LYS A 99 -13.73 6.94 -4.32
CA LYS A 99 -15.11 6.78 -3.84
C LYS A 99 -15.30 7.48 -2.48
N ARG A 100 -14.39 7.26 -1.53
CA ARG A 100 -14.47 7.89 -0.20
C ARG A 100 -14.38 9.41 -0.28
N VAL A 101 -13.46 9.94 -1.08
CA VAL A 101 -13.27 11.38 -1.28
C VAL A 101 -14.48 12.03 -1.94
N THR A 102 -15.09 11.37 -2.92
CA THR A 102 -16.25 11.92 -3.66
C THR A 102 -17.56 11.80 -2.88
N GLU A 103 -17.79 10.70 -2.16
CA GLU A 103 -19.04 10.47 -1.44
C GLU A 103 -19.07 11.07 -0.02
N GLN A 104 -17.91 11.16 0.64
CA GLN A 104 -17.80 11.54 2.06
C GLN A 104 -16.88 12.75 2.26
N SER A 105 -16.79 13.65 1.27
CA SER A 105 -15.87 14.79 1.28
C SER A 105 -15.97 15.67 2.54
N SER A 106 -17.16 15.80 3.14
CA SER A 106 -17.41 16.56 4.37
C SER A 106 -16.79 15.94 5.62
N ASP A 107 -16.59 14.62 5.62
CA ASP A 107 -16.18 13.86 6.79
C ASP A 107 -14.66 13.59 6.80
N ILE A 108 -13.95 14.02 5.75
CA ILE A 108 -12.50 13.83 5.61
C ILE A 108 -11.75 14.91 6.37
N ASP A 109 -11.07 14.49 7.43
CA ASP A 109 -10.23 15.37 8.23
C ASP A 109 -8.88 15.65 7.56
N LYS A 110 -8.16 16.65 8.07
CA LYS A 110 -6.85 17.02 7.54
C LYS A 110 -5.88 15.83 7.52
N LYS A 111 -5.87 14.98 8.57
CA LYS A 111 -4.94 13.85 8.65
C LYS A 111 -5.25 12.80 7.59
N GLU A 112 -6.52 12.64 7.22
CA GLU A 112 -6.89 11.75 6.13
C GLU A 112 -6.46 12.31 4.76
N TRP A 113 -6.60 13.62 4.53
CA TRP A 113 -6.01 14.26 3.34
C TRP A 113 -4.49 14.06 3.25
N ASP A 114 -3.76 14.17 4.37
CA ASP A 114 -2.32 13.90 4.41
C ASP A 114 -2.01 12.44 4.03
N LYS A 115 -2.82 11.46 4.47
CA LYS A 115 -2.69 10.05 4.05
C LYS A 115 -2.99 9.85 2.57
N ILE A 116 -3.90 10.63 2.00
CA ILE A 116 -4.19 10.61 0.56
C ILE A 116 -2.98 11.13 -0.22
N ASP A 117 -2.29 12.18 0.26
CA ASP A 117 -1.03 12.64 -0.33
C ASP A 117 0.05 11.55 -0.32
N ASP A 118 0.22 10.88 0.83
CA ASP A 118 1.16 9.76 0.93
C ASP A 118 0.79 8.60 0.01
N PHE A 119 -0.52 8.32 -0.15
CA PHE A 119 -1.00 7.32 -1.08
C PHE A 119 -0.69 7.68 -2.55
N LEU A 120 -0.76 8.96 -2.93
CA LEU A 120 -0.38 9.40 -4.28
C LEU A 120 1.09 9.11 -4.61
N ARG A 121 1.98 9.08 -3.62
CA ARG A 121 3.37 8.63 -3.81
C ARG A 121 3.44 7.15 -4.16
N THR A 122 2.56 6.35 -3.56
CA THR A 122 2.42 4.92 -3.91
C THR A 122 1.89 4.75 -5.34
N VAL A 123 0.92 5.57 -5.75
CA VAL A 123 0.43 5.59 -7.14
C VAL A 123 1.56 5.96 -8.11
N TYR A 124 2.38 6.96 -7.79
CA TYR A 124 3.55 7.31 -8.59
C TYR A 124 4.56 6.15 -8.70
N SER A 125 4.90 5.52 -7.56
CA SER A 125 5.82 4.38 -7.51
C SER A 125 5.29 3.15 -8.25
N SER A 126 3.97 2.96 -8.33
CA SER A 126 3.38 1.87 -9.11
C SER A 126 3.70 1.97 -10.61
N GLY A 127 4.00 3.17 -11.11
CA GLY A 127 4.53 3.35 -12.46
C GLY A 127 5.88 2.63 -12.69
N GLU A 128 6.73 2.56 -11.67
CA GLU A 128 8.00 1.80 -11.76
C GLU A 128 7.73 0.30 -11.79
N ASP A 129 6.75 -0.20 -11.01
CA ASP A 129 6.31 -1.59 -11.08
C ASP A 129 5.76 -1.93 -12.48
N MET A 130 4.97 -1.03 -13.08
CA MET A 130 4.48 -1.16 -14.46
C MET A 130 5.61 -1.18 -15.50
N LYS A 131 6.68 -0.39 -15.32
CA LYS A 131 7.88 -0.45 -16.20
C LYS A 131 8.57 -1.80 -16.11
N VAL A 132 8.69 -2.37 -14.91
CA VAL A 132 9.32 -3.70 -14.76
C VAL A 132 8.51 -4.76 -15.50
N ILE A 133 7.18 -4.71 -15.40
CA ILE A 133 6.29 -5.59 -16.14
C ILE A 133 6.41 -5.37 -17.66
N ALA A 134 6.51 -4.11 -18.11
CA ALA A 134 6.62 -3.76 -19.53
C ALA A 134 7.90 -4.28 -20.21
N LYS A 135 8.95 -4.61 -19.45
CA LYS A 135 10.18 -5.22 -19.99
C LYS A 135 9.97 -6.64 -20.53
N GLY A 136 8.90 -7.32 -20.11
CA GLY A 136 8.53 -8.64 -20.60
C GLY A 136 7.59 -8.63 -21.80
N MET A 137 7.21 -7.45 -22.31
CA MET A 137 6.28 -7.30 -23.44
C MET A 137 7.02 -7.17 -24.77
N ASP A 138 6.31 -7.36 -25.88
CA ASP A 138 6.80 -6.99 -27.21
C ASP A 138 7.21 -5.52 -27.28
N PRO A 139 8.25 -5.15 -28.06
CA PRO A 139 8.75 -3.78 -28.12
C PRO A 139 7.68 -2.72 -28.44
N ALA A 140 6.71 -3.05 -29.29
CA ALA A 140 5.60 -2.15 -29.63
C ALA A 140 4.65 -1.91 -28.45
N LYS A 141 4.32 -2.96 -27.68
CA LYS A 141 3.49 -2.89 -26.47
C LYS A 141 4.24 -2.22 -25.32
N SER A 142 5.53 -2.52 -25.19
CA SER A 142 6.43 -1.91 -24.20
C SER A 142 6.52 -0.39 -24.37
N SER A 143 6.64 0.12 -25.61
CA SER A 143 6.63 1.56 -25.88
C SER A 143 5.33 2.23 -25.43
N ARG A 144 4.16 1.63 -25.71
CA ARG A 144 2.87 2.16 -25.23
C ARG A 144 2.77 2.09 -23.71
N ALA A 145 3.22 1.00 -23.10
CA ALA A 145 3.25 0.87 -21.65
C ALA A 145 4.09 1.96 -20.99
N GLU A 146 5.25 2.31 -21.56
CA GLU A 146 6.08 3.43 -21.05
C GLU A 146 5.37 4.79 -21.15
N GLU A 147 4.63 5.04 -22.22
CA GLU A 147 3.81 6.25 -22.36
C GLU A 147 2.72 6.31 -21.29
N ILE A 148 2.00 5.21 -21.07
CA ILE A 148 0.98 5.10 -20.03
C ILE A 148 1.60 5.35 -18.65
N VAL A 149 2.77 4.78 -18.37
CA VAL A 149 3.47 5.02 -17.10
C VAL A 149 3.83 6.50 -16.90
N LYS A 150 4.38 7.15 -17.93
CA LYS A 150 4.71 8.59 -17.87
C LYS A 150 3.45 9.42 -17.62
N LEU A 151 2.34 9.08 -18.25
CA LEU A 151 1.06 9.75 -18.04
C LEU A 151 0.53 9.51 -16.63
N LEU A 152 0.59 8.28 -16.12
CA LEU A 152 0.14 7.94 -14.77
C LEU A 152 0.93 8.72 -13.71
N GLN A 153 2.25 8.80 -13.86
CA GLN A 153 3.12 9.56 -12.98
C GLN A 153 2.79 11.07 -13.00
N LYS A 154 2.53 11.65 -14.17
CA LYS A 154 2.08 13.04 -14.30
C LYS A 154 0.72 13.28 -13.66
N VAL A 155 -0.23 12.35 -13.84
CA VAL A 155 -1.56 12.42 -13.24
C VAL A 155 -1.48 12.33 -11.72
N ALA A 156 -0.62 11.45 -11.18
CA ALA A 156 -0.37 11.34 -9.74
C ALA A 156 0.22 12.64 -9.14
N GLN A 157 1.16 13.28 -9.86
CA GLN A 157 1.69 14.60 -9.46
C GLN A 157 0.62 15.70 -9.53
N ALA A 158 -0.19 15.71 -10.60
CA ALA A 158 -1.28 16.68 -10.74
C ALA A 158 -2.33 16.53 -9.64
N ALA A 159 -2.54 15.31 -9.12
CA ALA A 159 -3.44 15.04 -8.00
C ALA A 159 -3.03 15.71 -6.69
N GLN A 160 -1.74 16.04 -6.50
CA GLN A 160 -1.26 16.73 -5.29
C GLN A 160 -1.87 18.13 -5.14
N GLY A 161 -2.19 18.79 -6.26
CA GLY A 161 -2.84 20.11 -6.26
C GLY A 161 -4.22 20.07 -5.59
N PRO A 162 -5.16 19.23 -6.07
CA PRO A 162 -6.45 19.04 -5.42
C PRO A 162 -6.36 18.52 -4.00
N VAL A 163 -5.46 17.58 -3.68
CA VAL A 163 -5.28 17.08 -2.30
C VAL A 163 -4.84 18.20 -1.35
N SER A 164 -3.88 19.02 -1.76
CA SER A 164 -3.43 20.17 -0.95
C SER A 164 -4.53 21.21 -0.71
N LYS A 165 -5.42 21.37 -1.70
CA LYS A 165 -6.58 22.27 -1.62
C LYS A 165 -7.82 21.62 -1.00
N ARG A 166 -7.76 20.32 -0.69
CA ARG A 166 -8.89 19.49 -0.24
C ARG A 166 -10.09 19.55 -1.20
N ASP A 167 -9.78 19.64 -2.49
CA ASP A 167 -10.75 19.68 -3.57
C ASP A 167 -11.12 18.24 -3.98
N ALA A 168 -12.26 17.78 -3.46
CA ALA A 168 -12.77 16.44 -3.71
C ALA A 168 -13.18 16.21 -5.17
N GLU A 169 -13.76 17.20 -5.83
CA GLU A 169 -14.18 17.11 -7.24
C GLU A 169 -12.97 17.06 -8.17
N GLY A 170 -11.97 17.91 -7.90
CA GLY A 170 -10.69 17.90 -8.60
C GLY A 170 -9.96 16.57 -8.43
N PHE A 171 -9.91 16.04 -7.20
CA PHE A 171 -9.32 14.73 -6.93
C PHE A 171 -10.05 13.60 -7.66
N GLY A 172 -11.39 13.55 -7.60
CA GLY A 172 -12.19 12.52 -8.25
C GLY A 172 -11.99 12.48 -9.77
N SER A 173 -11.91 13.65 -10.40
CA SER A 173 -11.63 13.78 -11.84
C SER A 173 -10.25 13.22 -12.22
N ILE A 174 -9.24 13.50 -11.41
CA ILE A 174 -7.87 13.01 -11.64
C ILE A 174 -7.76 11.52 -11.33
N ALA A 175 -8.38 11.04 -10.26
CA ALA A 175 -8.41 9.63 -9.91
C ALA A 175 -9.08 8.78 -10.99
N THR A 176 -10.15 9.27 -11.63
CA THR A 176 -10.80 8.61 -12.76
C THR A 176 -9.84 8.48 -13.96
N LYS A 177 -9.03 9.52 -14.25
CA LYS A 177 -8.01 9.45 -15.30
C LYS A 177 -6.93 8.43 -14.96
N ALA A 178 -6.47 8.38 -13.72
CA ALA A 178 -5.51 7.39 -13.26
C ALA A 178 -6.06 5.95 -13.34
N ASP A 179 -7.34 5.73 -12.98
CA ASP A 179 -7.99 4.41 -13.11
C ASP A 179 -8.03 3.93 -14.56
N LYS A 180 -8.34 4.83 -15.51
CA LYS A 180 -8.30 4.52 -16.95
C LYS A 180 -6.90 4.14 -17.43
N LEU A 181 -5.86 4.86 -16.99
CA LEU A 181 -4.47 4.53 -17.36
C LEU A 181 -4.04 3.17 -16.80
N PHE A 182 -4.45 2.82 -15.57
CA PHE A 182 -4.24 1.47 -15.06
C PHE A 182 -4.97 0.42 -15.91
N GLU A 183 -6.21 0.69 -16.31
CA GLU A 183 -6.98 -0.22 -17.16
C GLU A 183 -6.36 -0.41 -18.54
N GLU A 184 -5.98 0.68 -19.21
CA GLU A 184 -5.28 0.64 -20.51
C GLU A 184 -3.99 -0.18 -20.43
N PHE A 185 -3.22 -0.03 -19.35
CA PHE A 185 -2.02 -0.84 -19.14
C PHE A 185 -2.34 -2.33 -18.93
N LEU A 186 -3.38 -2.64 -18.15
CA LEU A 186 -3.81 -4.02 -17.93
C LEU A 186 -4.37 -4.66 -19.21
N ASP A 187 -5.00 -3.88 -20.08
CA ASP A 187 -5.47 -4.36 -21.38
C ASP A 187 -4.32 -4.67 -22.33
N LEU A 188 -3.21 -3.91 -22.28
CA LEU A 188 -1.98 -4.28 -23.01
C LEU A 188 -1.42 -5.65 -22.59
N LEU A 189 -1.66 -6.06 -21.33
CA LEU A 189 -1.23 -7.36 -20.79
C LEU A 189 -2.16 -8.51 -21.17
N ARG A 190 -3.42 -8.24 -21.53
CA ARG A 190 -4.43 -9.27 -21.83
C ARG A 190 -4.28 -9.87 -23.22
N ASP A 191 -3.64 -9.14 -24.13
CA ASP A 191 -3.41 -9.56 -25.50
C ASP A 191 -2.15 -10.42 -25.59
N ILE A 192 -2.15 -11.56 -24.89
CA ILE A 192 -1.16 -12.64 -25.08
C ILE A 192 -1.82 -13.62 -26.05
N PRO A 193 -1.31 -13.77 -27.29
CA PRO A 193 -1.89 -14.72 -28.24
C PRO A 193 -1.83 -16.13 -27.65
N ASP A 194 -2.97 -16.84 -27.68
CA ASP A 194 -3.14 -18.25 -27.27
C ASP A 194 -2.39 -19.24 -28.20
N GLU A 195 -1.27 -18.86 -28.82
CA GLU A 195 -0.50 -19.75 -29.70
C GLU A 195 0.35 -20.72 -28.86
N ILE A 196 -0.32 -21.73 -28.29
CA ILE A 196 0.22 -23.05 -27.92
C ILE A 196 -0.74 -24.15 -28.34
#